data_AF-A0A3M1KBM3-F1
#
_entry.id   AF-A0A3M1KBM3-F1
#
_cell.length_a   1.000
_cell.length_b   1.000
_cell.length_c   1.000
_cell.angle_alpha   90.00
_cell.angle_beta   90.00
_cell.angle_gamma   90.00
#
_symmetry.space_group_name_H-M   'P 1'
#
loop_
_entity.id
_entity.type
_entity.pdbx_description
1 polymer ?
#
loop_
_entity_poly.entity_id
_entity_poly.type
_entity_poly.pdbx_seq_one_letter_code
_entity_poly.pdbx_strand_id
1 'polypeptide(L)'
;MQDAPPPSNEEAARHDLDKSPLLRTAEQLGLLAGEAEYCKVEDDELDQFIAMAHARIATMARKDPLSIAGARMEFNAYAALGRADGPKEGCRAFLDRFRAARRSLQ
;
A
#
# COMPACT_ATOMS: atom_id res chain seq x y z
N MET A 1 -22.22 46.54 -3.15
CA MET A 1 -21.19 45.53 -2.87
C MET A 1 -21.90 44.34 -2.29
N GLN A 2 -22.01 43.25 -3.05
CA GLN A 2 -22.64 42.01 -2.61
C GLN A 2 -21.54 41.16 -1.97
N ASP A 3 -21.65 40.93 -0.66
CA ASP A 3 -20.84 39.93 0.02
C ASP A 3 -21.25 38.55 -0.48
N ALA A 4 -20.30 37.85 -1.10
CA ALA A 4 -20.49 36.46 -1.49
C ALA A 4 -20.65 35.60 -0.23
N PRO A 5 -21.60 34.65 -0.19
CA PRO A 5 -21.67 33.70 0.92
C PRO A 5 -20.41 32.83 0.96
N PRO A 6 -19.92 32.45 2.16
CA PRO A 6 -18.76 31.58 2.28
C PRO A 6 -19.04 30.23 1.62
N PRO A 7 -18.04 29.58 0.99
CA PRO A 7 -18.21 28.27 0.40
C PRO A 7 -18.63 27.27 1.48
N SER A 8 -19.69 26.52 1.19
CA SER A 8 -20.23 25.45 2.02
C SER A 8 -19.16 24.39 2.31
N ASN A 9 -19.16 23.86 3.54
CA ASN A 9 -18.28 22.78 4.03
C ASN A 9 -18.34 21.44 3.24
N GLU A 10 -18.96 21.40 2.07
CA GLU A 10 -19.07 20.21 1.22
C GLU A 10 -17.90 20.07 0.23
N GLU A 11 -17.12 21.12 -0.04
CA GLU A 11 -15.99 21.05 -0.99
C GLU A 11 -14.73 20.43 -0.38
N ALA A 12 -14.56 20.48 0.95
CA ALA A 12 -13.45 19.82 1.64
C ALA A 12 -13.66 18.31 1.86
N ALA A 13 -14.86 17.79 1.59
CA ALA A 13 -15.26 16.42 1.92
C ALA A 13 -15.23 15.44 0.72
N ARG A 14 -14.72 15.85 -0.44
CA ARG A 14 -14.93 15.12 -1.72
C ARG A 14 -13.71 14.46 -2.37
N HIS A 15 -12.56 14.33 -1.69
CA HIS A 15 -11.39 13.70 -2.31
C HIS A 15 -10.71 12.58 -1.50
N ASP A 16 -11.42 11.93 -0.58
CA ASP A 16 -11.19 10.50 -0.38
C ASP A 16 -12.01 9.77 -1.45
N LEU A 17 -11.50 9.76 -2.69
CA LEU A 17 -11.96 8.80 -3.69
C LEU A 17 -11.72 7.43 -3.08
N ASP A 18 -12.79 6.83 -2.59
CA ASP A 18 -12.76 5.61 -1.82
C ASP A 18 -11.96 4.55 -2.61
N LYS A 19 -10.70 4.33 -2.23
CA LYS A 19 -9.76 3.57 -3.07
C LYS A 19 -10.36 2.21 -3.38
N SER A 20 -10.21 1.72 -4.61
CA SER A 20 -10.71 0.38 -4.94
C SER A 20 -10.04 -0.67 -4.03
N PRO A 21 -10.69 -1.82 -3.75
CA PRO A 21 -10.08 -2.86 -2.93
C PRO A 21 -8.70 -3.31 -3.45
N LEU A 22 -8.51 -3.30 -4.76
CA LEU A 22 -7.23 -3.59 -5.40
C LEU A 22 -6.15 -2.58 -5.01
N LEU A 23 -6.44 -1.28 -5.10
CA LEU A 23 -5.48 -0.23 -4.75
C LEU A 23 -5.18 -0.20 -3.25
N ARG A 24 -6.18 -0.44 -2.38
CA ARG A 24 -5.95 -0.58 -0.94
C ARG A 24 -5.03 -1.76 -0.62
N THR A 25 -5.24 -2.91 -1.26
CA THR A 25 -4.36 -4.06 -1.09
C THR A 25 -2.95 -3.76 -1.61
N ALA A 26 -2.81 -3.10 -2.76
CA ALA A 26 -1.52 -2.72 -3.29
C ALA A 26 -0.75 -1.75 -2.37
N GLU A 27 -1.43 -0.73 -1.86
CA GLU A 27 -0.91 0.21 -0.86
C GLU A 27 -0.39 -0.54 0.39
N GLN A 28 -1.23 -1.38 0.99
CA GLN A 28 -0.89 -2.10 2.22
C GLN A 28 0.31 -3.02 2.03
N LEU A 29 0.33 -3.77 0.92
CA LEU A 29 1.44 -4.66 0.61
C LEU A 29 2.71 -3.88 0.28
N GLY A 30 2.59 -2.75 -0.40
CA GLY A 30 3.69 -1.84 -0.69
C GLY A 30 4.33 -1.32 0.59
N LEU A 31 3.52 -0.76 1.50
CA LEU A 31 3.98 -0.29 2.80
C LEU A 31 4.74 -1.38 3.56
N LEU A 32 4.17 -2.59 3.66
CA LEU A 32 4.83 -3.71 4.34
C LEU A 32 6.18 -4.08 3.72
N ALA A 33 6.29 -4.06 2.38
CA ALA A 33 7.56 -4.34 1.70
C ALA A 33 8.60 -3.25 1.99
N GLY A 34 8.20 -1.97 1.93
CA GLY A 34 9.09 -0.85 2.22
C GLY A 34 9.58 -0.84 3.66
N GLU A 35 8.67 -1.03 4.62
CA GLU A 35 9.00 -1.11 6.05
C GLU A 35 9.91 -2.32 6.34
N ALA A 36 9.73 -3.45 5.64
CA ALA A 36 10.60 -4.62 5.75
C ALA A 36 12.02 -4.32 5.29
N GLU A 37 12.17 -3.61 4.17
CA GLU A 37 13.49 -3.18 3.68
C GLU A 37 14.17 -2.18 4.64
N TYR A 38 13.41 -1.24 5.20
CA TYR A 38 13.90 -0.34 6.24
C TYR A 38 14.47 -1.13 7.42
N CYS A 39 13.71 -2.14 7.87
CA CYS A 39 14.06 -2.99 9.00
C CYS A 39 15.07 -4.10 8.70
N LYS A 40 15.66 -4.13 7.49
CA LYS A 40 16.68 -5.11 7.09
C LYS A 40 16.21 -6.56 7.23
N VAL A 41 14.96 -6.82 6.83
CA VAL A 41 14.53 -8.20 6.55
C VAL A 41 15.45 -8.79 5.48
N GLU A 42 15.81 -10.07 5.64
CA GLU A 42 16.67 -10.78 4.69
C GLU A 42 16.14 -10.69 3.26
N ASP A 43 17.05 -10.43 2.30
CA ASP A 43 16.70 -10.14 0.91
C ASP A 43 15.83 -11.25 0.29
N ASP A 44 16.16 -12.52 0.53
CA ASP A 44 15.39 -13.67 0.04
C ASP A 44 13.94 -13.69 0.59
N GLU A 45 13.74 -13.31 1.86
CA GLU A 45 12.40 -13.26 2.46
C GLU A 45 11.59 -12.08 1.91
N LEU A 46 12.24 -10.94 1.68
CA LEU A 46 11.64 -9.74 1.11
C LEU A 46 11.25 -9.96 -0.35
N ASP A 47 12.16 -10.52 -1.16
CA ASP A 47 11.91 -10.82 -2.58
C ASP A 47 10.75 -11.80 -2.74
N GLN A 48 10.71 -12.84 -1.90
CA GLN A 48 9.59 -13.77 -1.88
C GLN A 48 8.27 -13.06 -1.54
N PHE A 49 8.28 -12.17 -0.53
CA PHE A 49 7.08 -11.40 -0.17
C PHE A 49 6.60 -10.52 -1.33
N ILE A 50 7.50 -9.79 -1.98
CA ILE A 50 7.18 -8.91 -3.12
C ILE A 50 6.60 -9.74 -4.28
N ALA A 51 7.20 -10.88 -4.60
CA ALA A 51 6.70 -11.77 -5.64
C ALA A 51 5.26 -12.25 -5.35
N MET A 52 5.00 -12.68 -4.11
CA MET A 52 3.66 -13.11 -3.68
C MET A 52 2.65 -11.95 -3.68
N ALA A 53 3.06 -10.75 -3.25
CA ALA A 53 2.23 -9.55 -3.30
C ALA A 53 1.81 -9.21 -4.74
N HIS A 54 2.75 -9.25 -5.68
CA HIS A 54 2.45 -9.05 -7.10
C HIS A 54 1.53 -10.13 -7.68
N ALA A 55 1.71 -11.39 -7.28
CA ALA A 55 0.82 -12.48 -7.69
C ALA A 55 -0.61 -12.28 -7.13
N ARG A 56 -0.73 -11.79 -5.90
CA ARG A 56 -2.01 -11.46 -5.28
C ARG A 56 -2.73 -10.34 -6.03
N ILE A 57 -2.02 -9.24 -6.34
CA ILE A 57 -2.53 -8.12 -7.13
C ILE A 57 -3.03 -8.61 -8.49
N ALA A 58 -2.21 -9.39 -9.21
CA ALA A 58 -2.58 -9.93 -10.52
C ALA A 58 -3.84 -10.83 -10.44
N THR A 59 -3.95 -11.63 -9.38
CA THR A 59 -5.12 -12.50 -9.15
C THR A 59 -6.40 -11.69 -8.92
N MET A 60 -6.32 -10.61 -8.12
CA MET A 60 -7.45 -9.73 -7.84
C MET A 60 -7.92 -8.98 -9.09
N ALA A 61 -6.98 -8.59 -9.95
CA ALA A 61 -7.21 -7.85 -11.18
C ALA A 61 -7.40 -8.75 -12.42
N ARG A 62 -7.57 -10.06 -12.27
CA ARG A 62 -7.61 -11.01 -13.41
C ARG A 62 -8.64 -10.68 -14.51
N LYS A 63 -9.72 -9.98 -14.14
CA LYS A 63 -10.80 -9.59 -15.06
C LYS A 63 -10.58 -8.22 -15.71
N ASP A 64 -9.60 -7.46 -15.23
CA ASP A 64 -9.22 -6.14 -15.73
C ASP A 64 -7.69 -5.98 -15.69
N PRO A 65 -6.98 -6.46 -16.73
CA PRO A 65 -5.52 -6.42 -16.76
C PRO A 65 -4.92 -5.00 -16.71
N LEU A 66 -5.66 -3.97 -17.15
CA LEU A 66 -5.18 -2.59 -17.10
C LEU A 66 -5.03 -2.11 -15.66
N SER A 67 -5.92 -2.57 -14.77
CA SER A 67 -5.83 -2.26 -13.33
C SER A 67 -4.59 -2.83 -12.65
N ILE A 68 -3.93 -3.85 -13.22
CA ILE A 68 -2.67 -4.42 -12.69
C ILE A 68 -1.57 -3.36 -12.71
N ALA A 69 -1.44 -2.61 -13.80
CA ALA A 69 -0.38 -1.61 -13.94
C ALA A 69 -0.57 -0.48 -12.90
N GLY A 70 -1.80 0.01 -12.74
CA GLY A 70 -2.14 1.01 -11.71
C GLY A 70 -1.85 0.50 -10.30
N ALA A 71 -2.26 -0.73 -9.99
CA ALA A 71 -1.98 -1.34 -8.68
C ALA A 71 -0.49 -1.56 -8.42
N ARG A 72 0.32 -1.90 -9.43
CA ARG A 72 1.78 -1.99 -9.27
C ARG A 72 2.43 -0.63 -9.04
N MET A 73 1.95 0.41 -9.71
CA MET A 73 2.40 1.78 -9.45
C MET A 73 2.09 2.19 -8.00
N GLU A 74 0.87 1.90 -7.54
CA GLU A 74 0.46 2.12 -6.15
C GLU A 74 1.37 1.38 -5.16
N PHE A 75 1.59 0.07 -5.37
CA PHE A 75 2.49 -0.73 -4.55
C PHE A 75 3.89 -0.11 -4.46
N ASN A 76 4.48 0.26 -5.60
CA ASN A 76 5.84 0.82 -5.63
C ASN A 76 5.93 2.18 -4.93
N ALA A 77 4.93 3.04 -5.09
CA ALA A 77 4.87 4.34 -4.42
C ALA A 77 4.86 4.16 -2.90
N TYR A 78 4.06 3.24 -2.40
CA TYR A 78 3.94 2.97 -0.97
C TYR A 78 5.10 2.14 -0.41
N ALA A 79 5.76 1.30 -1.22
CA ALA A 79 7.03 0.69 -0.84
C ALA A 79 8.14 1.73 -0.66
N ALA A 80 8.22 2.72 -1.56
CA ALA A 80 9.15 3.82 -1.40
C ALA A 80 8.86 4.64 -0.12
N LEU A 81 7.58 4.89 0.18
CA LEU A 81 7.17 5.56 1.42
C LEU A 81 7.55 4.74 2.66
N GLY A 82 7.19 3.46 2.72
CA GLY A 82 7.52 2.59 3.84
C GLY A 82 9.02 2.44 4.06
N ARG A 83 9.82 2.44 2.99
CA ARG A 83 11.29 2.42 3.06
C ARG A 83 11.87 3.74 3.59
N ALA A 84 11.23 4.87 3.32
CA ALA A 84 11.68 6.17 3.79
C ALA A 84 11.34 6.38 5.29
N ASP A 85 10.11 6.05 5.66
CA ASP A 85 9.57 6.36 6.99
C ASP A 85 9.83 5.26 8.03
N GLY A 86 9.86 4.00 7.57
CA GLY A 86 9.88 2.83 8.45
C GLY A 86 8.56 2.64 9.24
N PRO A 87 8.45 1.55 10.01
CA PRO A 87 7.25 1.27 10.79
C PRO A 87 7.16 2.15 12.04
N LYS A 88 5.98 2.74 12.27
CA LYS A 88 5.72 3.64 13.42
C LYS A 88 5.88 2.97 14.78
N GLU A 89 5.61 1.67 14.85
CA GLU A 89 5.77 0.82 16.04
C GLU A 89 7.21 0.36 16.29
N GLY A 90 8.14 0.66 15.36
CA GLY A 90 9.51 0.19 15.38
C GLY A 90 9.69 -1.24 14.85
N CYS A 91 10.91 -1.55 14.41
CA CYS A 91 11.19 -2.78 13.66
C CYS A 91 10.84 -4.08 14.39
N ARG A 92 11.08 -4.14 15.71
CA ARG A 92 10.81 -5.38 16.46
C ARG A 92 9.34 -5.77 16.43
N ALA A 93 8.43 -4.82 16.65
CA ALA A 93 6.99 -5.07 16.63
C ALA A 93 6.49 -5.32 15.19
N PHE A 94 7.03 -4.57 14.23
CA PHE A 94 6.73 -4.75 12.82
C PHE A 94 7.05 -6.14 12.29
N LEU A 95 8.18 -6.74 12.68
CA LEU A 95 8.61 -8.05 12.16
C LEU A 95 7.58 -9.16 12.42
N ASP A 96 6.86 -9.10 13.54
CA ASP A 96 5.80 -10.08 13.82
C ASP A 96 4.59 -9.88 12.91
N ARG A 97 4.21 -8.62 12.63
CA ARG A 97 3.18 -8.26 11.65
C ARG A 97 3.57 -8.68 10.24
N PHE A 98 4.80 -8.41 9.82
CA PHE A 98 5.32 -8.79 8.51
C PHE A 98 5.27 -10.30 8.30
N ARG A 99 5.75 -11.09 9.27
CA ARG A 99 5.70 -12.56 9.20
C ARG A 99 4.27 -13.08 9.10
N ALA A 100 3.32 -12.48 9.82
CA ALA A 100 1.92 -12.84 9.73
C ALA A 100 1.33 -12.52 8.34
N ALA A 101 1.62 -11.34 7.81
CA ALA A 101 1.20 -10.94 6.47
C ALA A 101 1.79 -11.87 5.40
N ARG A 102 3.10 -12.18 5.48
CA ARG A 102 3.76 -13.11 4.55
C ARG A 102 3.10 -14.48 4.52
N ARG A 103 2.77 -15.05 5.69
CA ARG A 103 2.05 -16.34 5.78
C ARG A 103 0.64 -16.29 5.18
N SER A 104 -0.03 -15.14 5.24
CA SER A 104 -1.38 -14.97 4.65
C SER A 104 -1.39 -14.90 3.12
N LEU A 105 -0.22 -14.70 2.50
CA LEU A 105 -0.05 -14.69 1.04
C LEU A 105 0.36 -16.05 0.48
N GLN A 106 0.74 -17.01 1.33
CA GLN A 106 1.04 -18.40 0.99
C GLN A 106 -0.25 -19.22 0.87
#